data_AF-A0A085ZBU5-F1
#
_entry.id   AF-A0A085ZBU5-F1
#
_cell.length_a   1.000
_cell.length_b   1.000
_cell.length_c   1.000
_cell.angle_alpha   90.00
_cell.angle_beta   90.00
_cell.angle_gamma   90.00
#
_symmetry.space_group_name_H-M   'P 1'
#
loop_
_entity.id
_entity.type
_entity.pdbx_description
1 polymer ?
#
loop_
_entity_poly.entity_id
_entity_poly.type
_entity_poly.pdbx_seq_one_letter_code
_entity_poly.pdbx_strand_id
1 'polypeptide(L)'
;MKKILWVSAFLSASLFFAQKAKVYDSPGYSINVPEGWRSTNDSDIVNIFPSSEIGAITISEYHDLNLPKAEMKKFILDLYKSRDQESKIKESNGRKGYTEYSYEYFDEKEKLFWVTRAFHKDKNLYLVSINCGQKFWNGNYMSLFNETFNSFKIKK
;
A
#
# COMPACT_ATOMS: atom_id res chain seq x y z
N MET A 1 63.19 -3.21 -1.30
CA MET A 1 62.62 -1.90 -1.72
C MET A 1 61.26 -2.13 -2.35
N LYS A 2 60.23 -1.41 -1.85
CA LYS A 2 58.89 -1.12 -2.43
C LYS A 2 58.02 -2.34 -2.87
N LYS A 3 57.16 -2.90 -1.99
CA LYS A 3 55.73 -2.57 -1.77
C LYS A 3 54.92 -2.29 -3.05
N ILE A 4 54.02 -3.20 -3.43
CA ILE A 4 52.66 -2.90 -3.93
C ILE A 4 51.73 -4.03 -3.47
N LEU A 5 50.83 -3.68 -2.54
CA LEU A 5 49.65 -4.48 -2.18
C LEU A 5 48.60 -4.25 -3.28
N TRP A 6 48.16 -5.32 -3.94
CA TRP A 6 46.95 -5.27 -4.78
C TRP A 6 45.74 -5.48 -3.87
N VAL A 7 45.08 -4.38 -3.49
CA VAL A 7 43.74 -4.41 -2.90
C VAL A 7 42.84 -3.57 -3.78
N SER A 8 42.23 -4.20 -4.78
CA SER A 8 41.19 -3.61 -5.60
C SER A 8 39.86 -3.77 -4.86
N ALA A 9 39.43 -2.71 -4.18
CA ALA A 9 38.14 -2.63 -3.52
C ALA A 9 37.00 -2.69 -4.56
N PHE A 10 36.30 -3.82 -4.65
CA PHE A 10 34.95 -3.87 -5.20
C PHE A 10 33.95 -3.49 -4.11
N LEU A 11 33.91 -2.19 -3.79
CA LEU A 11 32.73 -1.59 -3.18
C LEU A 11 31.89 -1.04 -4.32
N SER A 12 31.10 -1.92 -4.95
CA SER A 12 29.95 -1.47 -5.71
C SER A 12 29.00 -0.82 -4.72
N ALA A 13 29.13 0.50 -4.58
CA ALA A 13 28.09 1.33 -4.02
C ALA A 13 26.83 1.07 -4.85
N SER A 14 25.92 0.26 -4.32
CA SER A 14 24.52 0.32 -4.67
C SER A 14 24.06 1.71 -4.27
N LEU A 15 24.22 2.66 -5.18
CA LEU A 15 23.51 3.93 -5.15
C LEU A 15 22.04 3.56 -5.29
N PHE A 16 21.40 3.25 -4.16
CA PHE A 16 19.98 3.38 -4.03
C PHE A 16 19.69 4.85 -4.34
N PHE A 17 19.27 5.13 -5.57
CA PHE A 17 18.61 6.37 -5.90
C PHE A 17 17.35 6.41 -5.04
N ALA A 18 17.48 6.93 -3.81
CA ALA A 18 16.35 7.37 -3.03
C ALA A 18 15.77 8.57 -3.77
N GLN A 19 14.94 8.28 -4.77
CA GLN A 19 14.17 9.29 -5.49
C GLN A 19 13.38 10.05 -4.43
N LYS A 20 13.52 11.38 -4.39
CA LYS A 20 12.85 12.22 -3.38
C LYS A 20 11.34 12.15 -3.59
N ALA A 21 10.70 11.16 -2.98
CA ALA A 21 9.25 11.07 -2.98
C ALA A 21 8.69 12.30 -2.27
N LYS A 22 7.66 12.91 -2.87
CA LYS A 22 6.83 13.88 -2.15
C LYS A 22 6.08 13.12 -1.05
N VAL A 23 5.55 13.80 -0.04
CA VAL A 23 4.75 13.15 1.00
C VAL A 23 3.34 13.71 0.92
N TYR A 24 2.36 12.83 0.82
CA TYR A 24 0.97 13.18 1.11
C TYR A 24 0.78 13.10 2.62
N ASP A 25 0.41 14.23 3.21
CA ASP A 25 0.40 14.42 4.66
C ASP A 25 -1.00 14.78 5.14
N SER A 26 -1.64 13.83 5.84
CA SER A 26 -2.95 13.99 6.50
C SER A 26 -2.76 14.09 8.03
N PRO A 27 -3.72 14.62 8.81
CA PRO A 27 -3.62 14.57 10.27
C PRO A 27 -3.44 13.14 10.82
N GLY A 28 -4.17 12.15 10.28
CA GLY A 28 -4.19 10.77 10.77
C GLY A 28 -3.15 9.85 10.15
N TYR A 29 -2.55 10.21 9.01
CA TYR A 29 -1.57 9.37 8.33
C TYR A 29 -0.65 10.16 7.38
N SER A 30 0.39 9.50 6.90
CA SER A 30 1.24 9.97 5.80
C SER A 30 1.53 8.83 4.84
N ILE A 31 1.80 9.16 3.58
CA ILE A 31 2.27 8.22 2.57
C ILE A 31 3.19 8.95 1.59
N ASN A 32 4.23 8.27 1.11
CA ASN A 32 5.08 8.82 0.06
C ASN A 32 4.31 8.84 -1.26
N VAL A 33 4.62 9.81 -2.11
CA VAL A 33 4.07 9.97 -3.47
C VAL A 33 5.27 10.01 -4.41
N PRO A 34 5.41 9.02 -5.31
CA PRO A 34 6.50 9.00 -6.27
C PRO A 34 6.49 10.24 -7.17
N GLU A 35 7.64 10.56 -7.73
CA GLU A 35 7.72 11.61 -8.73
C GLU A 35 6.88 11.25 -9.97
N GLY A 36 6.23 12.25 -10.57
CA GLY A 36 5.33 12.06 -11.73
C GLY A 36 3.97 11.45 -11.40
N TRP A 37 3.72 11.12 -10.13
CA TRP A 37 2.40 10.71 -9.65
C TRP A 37 1.62 11.92 -9.15
N ARG A 38 0.30 11.79 -9.21
CA ARG A 38 -0.67 12.78 -8.73
C ARG A 38 -1.37 12.24 -7.49
N SER A 39 -1.83 13.15 -6.64
CA SER A 39 -2.67 12.83 -5.48
C SER A 39 -3.90 13.72 -5.47
N THR A 40 -5.10 13.14 -5.35
CA THR A 40 -6.36 13.86 -5.16
C THR A 40 -7.02 13.44 -3.85
N ASN A 41 -7.92 14.27 -3.34
CA ASN A 41 -8.83 13.92 -2.26
C ASN A 41 -10.25 14.23 -2.74
N ASP A 42 -11.01 13.18 -2.99
CA ASP A 42 -12.35 13.24 -3.54
C ASP A 42 -13.31 12.62 -2.52
N SER A 43 -14.06 13.46 -1.81
CA SER A 43 -14.98 13.04 -0.74
C SER A 43 -14.32 12.18 0.35
N ASP A 44 -13.18 12.63 0.88
CA ASP A 44 -12.39 11.97 1.93
C ASP A 44 -11.73 10.64 1.49
N ILE A 45 -11.78 10.33 0.19
CA ILE A 45 -11.01 9.24 -0.41
C ILE A 45 -9.80 9.85 -1.12
N VAL A 46 -8.63 9.51 -0.62
CA VAL A 46 -7.37 9.95 -1.22
C VAL A 46 -6.95 8.97 -2.30
N ASN A 47 -6.70 9.47 -3.50
CA ASN A 47 -6.24 8.68 -4.64
C ASN A 47 -4.82 9.12 -5.00
N ILE A 48 -3.89 8.18 -5.08
CA ILE A 48 -2.50 8.42 -5.49
C ILE A 48 -2.19 7.54 -6.70
N PHE A 49 -1.90 8.14 -7.84
CA PHE A 49 -1.84 7.42 -9.12
C PHE A 49 -0.76 7.97 -10.06
N PRO A 50 -0.14 7.14 -10.91
CA PRO A 50 0.77 7.60 -11.94
C PRO A 50 0.02 8.45 -12.96
N SER A 51 0.71 9.36 -13.65
CA SER A 51 0.10 10.19 -14.70
C SER A 51 -0.49 9.41 -15.88
N SER A 52 -0.15 8.13 -16.03
CA SER A 52 -0.72 7.21 -17.02
C SER A 52 -2.07 6.60 -16.60
N GLU A 53 -2.49 6.80 -15.34
CA GLU A 53 -3.81 6.41 -14.82
C GLU A 53 -4.12 4.89 -14.98
N ILE A 54 -3.07 4.07 -14.96
CA ILE A 54 -3.14 2.59 -15.10
C ILE A 54 -3.58 1.85 -13.83
N GLY A 55 -3.78 2.59 -12.74
CA GLY A 55 -4.08 2.10 -11.40
C GLY A 55 -3.92 3.22 -10.37
N ALA A 56 -4.28 2.96 -9.12
CA ALA A 56 -4.16 3.90 -8.03
C ALA A 56 -3.89 3.19 -6.70
N ILE A 57 -3.37 3.95 -5.73
CA ILE A 57 -3.53 3.66 -4.32
C ILE A 57 -4.68 4.52 -3.80
N THR A 58 -5.66 3.88 -3.20
CA THR A 58 -6.78 4.54 -2.54
C THR A 58 -6.62 4.43 -1.02
N ILE A 59 -6.92 5.51 -0.31
CA ILE A 59 -6.92 5.56 1.15
C ILE A 59 -8.27 6.12 1.59
N SER A 60 -8.98 5.37 2.41
CA SER A 60 -10.22 5.80 3.07
C SER A 60 -10.06 5.66 4.58
N GLU A 61 -10.46 6.70 5.30
CA GLU A 61 -10.43 6.76 6.76
C GLU A 61 -11.87 6.83 7.28
N TYR A 62 -12.20 5.95 8.22
CA TYR A 62 -13.50 5.91 8.88
C TYR A 62 -13.33 6.06 10.38
N HIS A 63 -14.20 6.89 10.97
CA HIS A 63 -14.34 7.09 12.40
C HIS A 63 -15.73 6.68 12.86
N ASP A 64 -15.85 6.32 14.13
CA ASP A 64 -17.10 5.88 14.75
C ASP A 64 -17.80 4.69 14.06
N LEU A 65 -17.02 3.88 13.33
CA LEU A 65 -17.51 2.68 12.67
C LEU A 65 -17.77 1.58 13.69
N ASN A 66 -19.02 1.16 13.82
CA ASN A 66 -19.42 0.05 14.69
C ASN A 66 -19.22 -1.30 13.97
N LEU A 67 -17.96 -1.62 13.63
CA LEU A 67 -17.60 -2.88 12.97
C LEU A 67 -16.85 -3.78 13.97
N PRO A 68 -17.48 -4.85 14.48
CA PRO A 68 -16.80 -5.77 15.39
C PRO A 68 -15.57 -6.41 14.75
N LYS A 69 -14.51 -6.62 15.54
CA LYS A 69 -13.28 -7.28 15.07
C LYS A 69 -13.56 -8.63 14.37
N ALA A 70 -14.53 -9.38 14.88
CA ALA A 70 -14.94 -10.67 14.32
C ALA A 70 -15.56 -10.58 12.91
N GLU A 71 -16.10 -9.43 12.53
CA GLU A 71 -16.76 -9.22 11.22
C GLU A 71 -15.81 -8.60 10.19
N MET A 72 -14.60 -8.17 10.60
CA MET A 72 -13.67 -7.43 9.76
C MET A 72 -13.24 -8.21 8.50
N LYS A 73 -13.03 -9.52 8.62
CA LYS A 73 -12.65 -10.36 7.48
C LYS A 73 -13.78 -10.45 6.46
N LYS A 74 -14.99 -10.71 6.92
CA LYS A 74 -16.19 -10.71 6.07
C LYS A 74 -16.39 -9.36 5.39
N PHE A 75 -16.28 -8.26 6.13
CA PHE A 75 -16.35 -6.90 5.58
C PHE A 75 -15.36 -6.71 4.42
N ILE A 76 -14.10 -7.12 4.58
CA ILE A 76 -13.08 -6.97 3.52
C ILE A 76 -13.45 -7.79 2.28
N LEU A 77 -13.96 -9.02 2.43
CA LEU A 77 -14.41 -9.83 1.29
C LEU A 77 -15.59 -9.17 0.55
N ASP A 78 -16.52 -8.60 1.31
CA ASP A 78 -17.71 -7.94 0.77
C ASP A 78 -17.37 -6.68 -0.05
N LEU A 79 -16.29 -5.96 0.28
CA LEU A 79 -15.78 -4.82 -0.53
C LEU A 79 -15.53 -5.23 -2.00
N TYR A 80 -15.09 -6.47 -2.22
CA TYR A 80 -14.77 -7.00 -3.55
C TYR A 80 -15.83 -7.96 -4.09
N LYS A 81 -16.93 -8.17 -3.36
CA LYS A 81 -17.93 -9.23 -3.63
C LYS A 81 -17.25 -10.59 -3.81
N SER A 82 -16.16 -10.82 -3.06
CA SER A 82 -15.35 -12.03 -3.18
C SER A 82 -16.10 -13.23 -2.62
N ARG A 83 -15.94 -14.37 -3.29
CA ARG A 83 -16.44 -15.69 -2.83
C ARG A 83 -15.37 -16.46 -2.07
N ASP A 84 -14.20 -15.85 -1.84
CA ASP A 84 -13.14 -16.46 -1.08
C ASP A 84 -13.57 -16.72 0.37
N GLN A 85 -12.89 -17.66 1.01
CA GLN A 85 -13.04 -17.90 2.44
C GLN A 85 -12.24 -16.88 3.25
N GLU A 86 -12.68 -16.57 4.47
CA GLU A 86 -11.97 -15.66 5.39
C GLU A 86 -10.52 -16.07 5.69
N SER A 87 -10.17 -17.35 5.49
CA SER A 87 -8.80 -17.85 5.61
C SER A 87 -7.82 -17.24 4.59
N LYS A 88 -8.32 -16.65 3.51
CA LYS A 88 -7.52 -15.86 2.55
C LYS A 88 -7.08 -14.51 3.10
N ILE A 89 -7.74 -14.01 4.15
CA ILE A 89 -7.37 -12.76 4.79
C ILE A 89 -6.36 -13.04 5.89
N LYS A 90 -5.16 -12.51 5.69
CA LYS A 90 -4.08 -12.57 6.68
C LYS A 90 -4.35 -11.53 7.75
N GLU A 91 -4.38 -11.95 9.00
CA GLU A 91 -4.51 -11.06 10.16
C GLU A 91 -3.18 -11.02 10.91
N SER A 92 -2.77 -9.83 11.35
CA SER A 92 -1.56 -9.64 12.14
C SER A 92 -1.72 -8.49 13.13
N ASN A 93 -0.85 -8.49 14.15
CA ASN A 93 -0.73 -7.35 15.05
C ASN A 93 -0.02 -6.21 14.32
N GLY A 94 -0.78 -5.19 13.94
CA GLY A 94 -0.27 -3.99 13.31
C GLY A 94 0.41 -3.05 14.31
N ARG A 95 0.93 -1.94 13.79
CA ARG A 95 1.56 -0.90 14.62
C ARG A 95 0.51 -0.11 15.40
N LYS A 96 0.89 0.48 16.54
CA LYS A 96 0.07 1.44 17.32
C LYS A 96 -1.26 0.87 17.86
N GLY A 97 -1.31 -0.45 18.04
CA GLY A 97 -2.48 -1.15 18.57
C GLY A 97 -3.57 -1.43 17.52
N TYR A 98 -3.30 -1.18 16.23
CA TYR A 98 -4.19 -1.61 15.17
C TYR A 98 -4.03 -3.10 14.92
N THR A 99 -5.13 -3.80 14.65
CA THR A 99 -5.07 -5.08 13.95
C THR A 99 -4.96 -4.80 12.46
N GLU A 100 -4.01 -5.41 11.78
CA GLU A 100 -3.82 -5.28 10.33
C GLU A 100 -4.35 -6.53 9.63
N TYR A 101 -5.17 -6.30 8.59
CA TYR A 101 -5.70 -7.34 7.72
C TYR A 101 -5.19 -7.11 6.31
N SER A 102 -4.61 -8.13 5.70
CA SER A 102 -4.12 -8.08 4.33
C SER A 102 -4.90 -9.05 3.44
N TYR A 103 -5.35 -8.55 2.28
CA TYR A 103 -6.05 -9.33 1.28
C TYR A 103 -5.57 -8.96 -0.12
N GLU A 104 -5.36 -9.98 -0.96
CA GLU A 104 -5.03 -9.83 -2.37
C GLU A 104 -6.15 -10.49 -3.17
N TYR A 105 -6.69 -9.77 -4.14
CA TYR A 105 -7.80 -10.21 -4.95
C TYR A 105 -7.55 -9.90 -6.42
N PHE A 106 -7.88 -10.83 -7.29
CA PHE A 106 -7.87 -10.61 -8.73
C PHE A 106 -9.30 -10.61 -9.25
N ASP A 107 -9.74 -9.46 -9.74
CA ASP A 107 -11.02 -9.34 -10.41
C ASP A 107 -10.88 -9.85 -11.84
N GLU A 108 -11.39 -11.06 -12.10
CA GLU A 108 -11.31 -11.69 -13.41
C GLU A 108 -12.14 -10.97 -14.49
N LYS A 109 -13.19 -10.24 -14.10
CA LYS A 109 -14.10 -9.55 -15.01
C LYS A 109 -13.46 -8.25 -15.49
N GLU A 110 -12.92 -7.47 -14.55
CA GLU A 110 -12.30 -6.17 -14.84
C GLU A 110 -10.80 -6.29 -15.16
N LYS A 111 -10.21 -7.48 -14.98
CA LYS A 111 -8.76 -7.73 -15.12
C LYS A 111 -7.92 -6.79 -14.25
N LEU A 112 -8.33 -6.63 -12.99
CA LEU A 112 -7.69 -5.77 -12.00
C LEU A 112 -7.11 -6.58 -10.85
N PHE A 113 -5.88 -6.27 -10.47
CA PHE A 113 -5.33 -6.69 -9.19
C PHE A 113 -5.68 -5.69 -8.11
N TRP A 114 -6.14 -6.21 -6.98
CA TRP A 114 -6.39 -5.49 -5.74
C TRP A 114 -5.44 -6.00 -4.66
N VAL A 115 -4.77 -5.09 -3.98
CA VAL A 115 -3.94 -5.39 -2.80
C VAL A 115 -4.35 -4.46 -1.68
N THR A 116 -4.90 -5.02 -0.60
CA THR A 116 -5.59 -4.23 0.42
C THR A 116 -5.01 -4.49 1.79
N ARG A 117 -4.78 -3.42 2.53
CA ARG A 117 -4.48 -3.42 3.95
C ARG A 117 -5.54 -2.62 4.68
N ALA A 118 -6.21 -3.29 5.60
CA ALA A 118 -7.14 -2.66 6.53
C ALA A 118 -6.48 -2.58 7.92
N PHE A 119 -6.47 -1.40 8.52
CA PHE A 119 -5.97 -1.18 9.87
C PHE A 119 -7.16 -0.83 10.76
N HIS A 120 -7.52 -1.75 11.65
CA HIS A 120 -8.70 -1.61 12.50
C HIS A 120 -8.30 -1.45 13.98
N LYS A 121 -8.87 -0.44 14.65
CA LYS A 121 -8.70 -0.21 16.09
C LYS A 121 -9.93 0.49 16.66
N ASP A 122 -10.58 -0.16 17.61
CA ASP A 122 -11.81 0.30 18.26
C ASP A 122 -12.90 0.63 17.21
N LYS A 123 -13.22 1.91 17.00
CA LYS A 123 -14.17 2.37 15.97
C LYS A 123 -13.50 3.05 14.77
N ASN A 124 -12.18 2.91 14.65
CA ASN A 124 -11.39 3.53 13.60
C ASN A 124 -10.93 2.48 12.59
N LEU A 125 -11.05 2.80 11.31
CA LEU A 125 -10.61 1.95 10.21
C LEU A 125 -9.89 2.79 9.15
N TYR A 126 -8.66 2.39 8.82
CA TYR A 126 -8.01 2.81 7.59
C TYR A 126 -8.09 1.68 6.57
N LEU A 127 -8.63 1.96 5.39
CA LEU A 127 -8.53 1.08 4.23
C LEU A 127 -7.54 1.66 3.25
N VAL A 128 -6.48 0.93 2.96
CA VAL A 128 -5.47 1.29 1.97
C VAL A 128 -5.48 0.20 0.92
N SER A 129 -5.75 0.54 -0.34
CA SER A 129 -5.83 -0.44 -1.43
C SER A 129 -5.03 0.01 -2.63
N ILE A 130 -4.32 -0.90 -3.29
CA ILE A 130 -3.89 -0.75 -4.67
C ILE A 130 -4.99 -1.30 -5.56
N ASN A 131 -5.32 -0.62 -6.66
CA ASN A 131 -5.91 -1.23 -7.84
C ASN A 131 -4.99 -1.03 -9.05
N CYS A 132 -4.77 -2.07 -9.84
CA CYS A 132 -3.93 -1.95 -11.03
C CYS A 132 -4.36 -2.94 -12.12
N GLY A 133 -4.38 -2.48 -13.37
CA GLY A 133 -4.64 -3.35 -14.52
C GLY A 133 -3.66 -4.51 -14.58
N GLN A 134 -4.15 -5.72 -14.85
CA GLN A 134 -3.35 -6.96 -14.93
C GLN A 134 -2.11 -6.80 -15.82
N LYS A 135 -2.28 -6.12 -16.96
CA LYS A 135 -1.21 -5.85 -17.93
C LYS A 135 -0.06 -5.01 -17.35
N PHE A 136 -0.34 -4.20 -16.33
CA PHE A 136 0.60 -3.26 -15.72
C PHE A 136 1.11 -3.72 -14.35
N TRP A 137 0.51 -4.76 -13.78
CA TRP A 137 0.95 -5.36 -12.52
C TRP A 137 2.17 -6.27 -12.73
N ASN A 138 3.28 -5.69 -13.18
CA ASN A 138 4.56 -6.36 -13.35
C ASN A 138 5.73 -5.36 -13.28
N GLY A 139 6.94 -5.91 -13.14
CA GLY A 139 8.20 -5.15 -13.23
C GLY A 139 8.21 -3.87 -12.37
N ASN A 140 8.61 -2.77 -12.98
CA ASN A 140 8.81 -1.49 -12.30
C ASN A 140 7.52 -0.89 -11.74
N TYR A 141 6.38 -1.04 -12.43
CA TYR A 141 5.11 -0.50 -11.94
C TYR A 141 4.66 -1.21 -10.66
N MET A 142 4.71 -2.54 -10.64
CA MET A 142 4.41 -3.32 -9.45
C MET A 142 5.33 -2.92 -8.28
N SER A 143 6.63 -2.73 -8.54
CA SER A 143 7.57 -2.27 -7.52
C SER A 143 7.21 -0.89 -6.96
N LEU A 144 6.91 0.08 -7.83
CA LEU A 144 6.55 1.44 -7.42
C LEU A 144 5.23 1.49 -6.64
N PHE A 145 4.21 0.75 -7.08
CA PHE A 145 2.96 0.62 -6.34
C PHE A 145 3.21 0.02 -4.96
N ASN A 146 3.97 -1.07 -4.87
CA ASN A 146 4.27 -1.71 -3.59
C ASN A 146 5.11 -0.82 -2.67
N GLU A 147 6.13 -0.13 -3.19
CA GLU A 147 6.95 0.79 -2.41
C GLU A 147 6.11 1.94 -1.84
N THR A 148 5.28 2.54 -2.69
CA THR A 148 4.34 3.62 -2.30
C THR A 148 3.37 3.11 -1.24
N PHE A 149 2.72 1.97 -1.48
CA PHE A 149 1.77 1.35 -0.56
C PHE A 149 2.39 1.00 0.79
N ASN A 150 3.62 0.47 0.79
CA ASN A 150 4.36 0.13 2.01
C ASN A 150 4.85 1.36 2.79
N SER A 151 4.87 2.54 2.17
CA SER A 151 5.22 3.78 2.86
C SER A 151 4.07 4.36 3.71
N PHE A 152 2.85 3.82 3.58
CA PHE A 152 1.71 4.26 4.39
C PHE A 152 2.01 4.12 5.88
N LYS A 153 1.74 5.19 6.63
CA LYS A 153 2.04 5.28 8.06
C LYS A 153 0.94 6.05 8.78
N ILE A 154 0.24 5.36 9.69
CA ILE A 154 -0.68 6.00 10.63
C ILE A 154 0.09 6.89 11.60
N LYS A 155 -0.37 8.12 11.78
CA LYS A 155 0.15 9.11 12.72
C LYS A 155 -0.62 9.01 14.03
N LYS A 156 0.13 9.05 15.13
CA LYS A 156 -0.29 8.75 16.51
C LYS A 156 -0.86 7.35 16.70
#